data_AF-G3MTB1-F1
#
_entry.id   AF-G3MTB1-F1
#
_cell.length_a   1.000
_cell.length_b   1.000
_cell.length_c   1.000
_cell.angle_alpha   90.00
_cell.angle_beta   90.00
_cell.angle_gamma   90.00
#
_symmetry.space_group_name_H-M   'P 1'
#
loop_
_entity.id
_entity.type
_entity.pdbx_description
1 polymer ?
#
loop_
_entity_poly.entity_id
_entity_poly.type
_entity_poly.pdbx_seq_one_letter_code
_entity_poly.pdbx_strand_id
1 'polypeptide(L)'
;MKYVAVAVVALIAVAVALPRSKRAAYELPDGVEFIVGSVKTSFTCPAKNGYFADVDNNCQIFHVCNVVPKDDGSTEVQQYSFFCGNQTVFNQFSLTCAFPEDAVPCRSSPDFFYLNDKIGQEKVFLHDDSDVARAIPLIPRYQQAAFKA
;
A
#
# COMPACT_ATOMS: atom_id res chain seq x y z
N MET A 1 -7.92 -45.23 17.37
CA MET A 1 -8.33 -44.63 16.08
C MET A 1 -9.55 -43.69 16.21
N LYS A 2 -10.66 -44.10 16.83
CA LYS A 2 -11.85 -43.22 17.01
C LYS A 2 -11.56 -41.92 17.78
N TYR A 3 -10.81 -41.99 18.88
CA TYR A 3 -10.44 -40.81 19.68
C TYR A 3 -9.52 -39.82 18.95
N VAL A 4 -8.67 -40.33 18.05
CA VAL A 4 -7.77 -39.49 17.22
C VAL A 4 -8.59 -38.72 16.19
N ALA A 5 -9.55 -39.38 15.52
CA ALA A 5 -10.42 -38.71 14.56
C ALA A 5 -11.28 -37.62 15.21
N VAL A 6 -11.82 -37.88 16.42
CA VAL A 6 -12.60 -36.89 17.18
C VAL A 6 -11.74 -35.70 17.59
N ALA A 7 -10.50 -35.93 18.06
CA ALA A 7 -9.58 -34.86 18.43
C ALA A 7 -9.18 -33.99 17.22
N VAL A 8 -8.90 -34.60 16.06
CA VAL A 8 -8.56 -33.87 14.83
C VAL A 8 -9.73 -33.02 14.35
N VAL A 9 -10.95 -33.57 14.35
CA VAL A 9 -12.16 -32.83 13.95
C VAL A 9 -12.44 -31.67 14.91
N ALA A 10 -12.26 -31.86 16.22
CA ALA A 10 -12.41 -30.81 17.22
C ALA A 10 -11.37 -29.68 17.03
N LEU A 11 -10.11 -30.03 16.76
CA LEU A 11 -9.04 -29.04 16.52
C LEU A 11 -9.29 -28.22 15.25
N ILE A 12 -9.76 -28.86 14.17
CA ILE A 12 -10.13 -28.16 12.95
C ILE A 12 -11.29 -27.20 13.21
N ALA A 13 -12.34 -27.64 13.92
CA ALA A 13 -13.48 -26.80 14.24
C ALA A 13 -13.08 -25.55 15.07
N VAL A 14 -12.15 -25.70 16.01
CA VAL A 14 -11.61 -24.59 16.81
C VAL A 14 -10.81 -23.61 15.94
N ALA A 15 -9.99 -24.09 15.00
CA ALA A 15 -9.24 -23.22 14.10
C ALA A 15 -10.13 -22.37 13.17
N VAL A 16 -11.29 -22.90 12.74
CA VAL A 16 -12.26 -22.16 11.93
C VAL A 16 -13.06 -21.14 12.77
N ALA A 17 -13.22 -21.38 14.07
CA ALA A 17 -13.98 -20.53 14.98
C ALA A 17 -13.19 -19.34 15.56
N LEU A 18 -11.88 -19.23 15.28
CA LEU A 18 -11.10 -18.07 15.69
C LEU A 18 -11.66 -16.80 15.01
N PRO A 19 -11.88 -15.71 15.76
CA PRO A 19 -12.34 -14.46 15.18
C PRO A 19 -11.29 -13.95 14.19
N ARG A 20 -11.61 -13.99 12.89
CA ARG A 20 -10.85 -13.22 11.90
C ARG A 20 -11.07 -11.74 12.24
N SER A 21 -10.00 -11.05 12.62
CA SER A 21 -10.01 -9.58 12.70
C SER A 21 -10.61 -9.07 11.39
N LYS A 22 -11.73 -8.33 11.46
CA LYS A 22 -12.34 -7.74 10.27
C LYS A 22 -11.32 -6.77 9.71
N ARG A 23 -10.65 -7.14 8.60
CA ARG A 23 -9.73 -6.24 7.92
C ARG A 23 -10.56 -5.08 7.37
N ALA A 24 -10.27 -3.85 7.81
CA ALA A 24 -10.79 -2.61 7.21
C ALA A 24 -10.19 -2.33 5.81
N ALA A 25 -9.69 -3.37 5.13
CA ALA A 25 -9.08 -3.26 3.83
C ALA A 25 -10.18 -2.96 2.80
N TYR A 26 -9.94 -1.95 1.96
CA TYR A 26 -10.86 -1.48 0.93
C TYR A 26 -12.22 -0.97 1.44
N GLU A 27 -12.30 -0.50 2.69
CA GLU A 27 -13.41 0.34 3.15
C GLU A 27 -13.27 1.75 2.52
N LEU A 28 -13.71 1.88 1.26
CA LEU A 28 -13.68 3.11 0.48
C LEU A 28 -15.05 3.82 0.55
N PRO A 29 -15.12 5.14 0.26
CA PRO A 29 -16.39 5.85 0.19
C PRO A 29 -17.34 5.27 -0.86
N ASP A 30 -18.64 5.32 -0.60
CA ASP A 30 -19.67 4.87 -1.53
C ASP A 30 -19.54 5.56 -2.90
N GLY A 31 -19.55 4.75 -3.96
CA GLY A 31 -19.46 5.24 -5.34
C GLY A 31 -18.03 5.49 -5.84
N VAL A 32 -17.00 5.07 -5.10
CA VAL A 32 -15.61 5.14 -5.56
C VAL A 32 -15.40 4.46 -6.93
N GLU A 33 -16.21 3.44 -7.24
CA GLU A 33 -16.15 2.68 -8.49
C GLU A 33 -16.46 3.53 -9.72
N PHE A 34 -17.18 4.65 -9.55
CA PHE A 34 -17.42 5.61 -10.63
C PHE A 34 -16.15 6.39 -11.00
N ILE A 35 -15.16 6.44 -10.11
CA ILE A 35 -13.90 7.16 -10.29
C ILE A 35 -12.78 6.19 -10.67
N VAL A 36 -12.64 5.08 -9.93
CA VAL A 36 -11.51 4.14 -10.08
C VAL A 36 -11.86 2.87 -10.87
N GLY A 37 -13.14 2.69 -11.22
CA GLY A 37 -13.64 1.48 -11.86
C GLY A 37 -13.74 0.31 -10.89
N SER A 38 -13.60 -0.91 -11.42
CA SER A 38 -13.65 -2.13 -10.62
C SER A 38 -12.40 -2.26 -9.74
N VAL A 39 -12.62 -2.21 -8.42
CA VAL A 39 -11.54 -2.33 -7.42
C VAL A 39 -11.10 -3.79 -7.29
N LYS A 40 -9.80 -4.03 -7.44
CA LYS A 40 -9.17 -5.31 -7.12
C LYS A 40 -8.71 -5.32 -5.67
N THR A 41 -9.05 -6.34 -4.91
CA THR A 41 -8.75 -6.41 -3.47
C THR A 41 -7.58 -7.34 -3.15
N SER A 42 -6.56 -7.37 -4.00
CA SER A 42 -5.41 -8.28 -3.92
C SER A 42 -4.27 -7.76 -3.03
N PHE A 43 -4.19 -6.46 -2.78
CA PHE A 43 -3.11 -5.90 -1.97
C PHE A 43 -3.20 -6.37 -0.51
N THR A 44 -2.04 -6.74 0.04
CA THR A 44 -1.88 -7.02 1.47
C THR A 44 -0.71 -6.23 2.01
N CYS A 45 -0.95 -5.51 3.10
CA CYS A 45 0.12 -4.78 3.78
C CYS A 45 1.31 -5.68 4.14
N PRO A 46 2.54 -5.25 3.87
CA PRO A 46 3.72 -5.90 4.43
C PRO A 46 3.74 -5.70 5.95
N ALA A 47 4.56 -6.49 6.66
CA ALA A 47 4.80 -6.33 8.10
C ALA A 47 5.67 -5.09 8.40
N LYS A 48 5.25 -3.93 7.90
CA LYS A 48 5.99 -2.68 7.91
C LYS A 48 5.04 -1.48 7.88
N ASN A 49 5.41 -0.42 8.60
CA ASN A 49 4.73 0.86 8.54
C ASN A 49 4.98 1.56 7.21
N GLY A 50 3.97 2.21 6.64
CA GLY A 50 4.17 3.05 5.47
C GLY A 50 2.95 3.22 4.57
N TYR A 51 3.19 3.94 3.48
CA TYR A 51 2.24 4.20 2.41
C TYR A 51 2.65 3.38 1.19
N PHE A 52 1.71 2.65 0.62
CA PHE A 52 1.97 1.68 -0.43
C PHE A 52 1.00 1.90 -1.59
N ALA A 53 1.55 2.11 -2.78
CA ALA A 53 0.79 2.20 -4.00
C ALA A 53 0.12 0.87 -4.33
N ASP A 54 -1.17 0.88 -4.67
CA ASP A 54 -1.86 -0.30 -5.18
C ASP A 54 -1.67 -0.40 -6.69
N VAL A 55 -0.66 -1.17 -7.10
CA VAL A 55 -0.33 -1.34 -8.52
C VAL A 55 -1.42 -2.07 -9.29
N ASP A 56 -2.18 -2.96 -8.63
CA ASP A 56 -3.26 -3.72 -9.27
C ASP A 56 -4.45 -2.84 -9.64
N ASN A 57 -4.61 -1.72 -8.92
CA ASN A 57 -5.58 -0.65 -9.17
C ASN A 57 -4.96 0.59 -9.83
N ASN A 58 -3.90 0.41 -10.63
CA ASN A 58 -3.24 1.49 -11.38
C ASN A 58 -2.80 2.69 -10.52
N CYS A 59 -2.51 2.46 -9.23
CA CYS A 59 -2.14 3.47 -8.24
C CYS A 59 -3.22 4.54 -8.04
N GLN A 60 -4.45 4.33 -8.50
CA GLN A 60 -5.59 5.18 -8.14
C GLN A 60 -6.04 4.93 -6.70
N ILE A 61 -5.66 3.78 -6.14
CA ILE A 61 -5.78 3.43 -4.73
C ILE A 61 -4.38 3.31 -4.13
N PHE A 62 -4.26 3.66 -2.86
CA PHE A 62 -3.09 3.39 -2.04
C PHE A 62 -3.50 2.95 -0.64
N HIS A 63 -2.56 2.36 0.08
CA HIS A 63 -2.79 1.82 1.40
C HIS A 63 -1.84 2.44 2.42
N VAL A 64 -2.36 2.70 3.61
CA VAL A 64 -1.55 3.00 4.79
C VAL A 64 -1.53 1.74 5.65
N CYS A 65 -0.33 1.23 5.89
CA CYS A 65 -0.08 0.05 6.70
C CYS A 65 0.50 0.48 8.04
N ASN A 66 -0.12 0.05 9.14
CA ASN A 66 0.31 0.34 10.50
C ASN A 66 0.49 -0.97 11.28
N VAL A 67 1.72 -1.25 11.70
CA VAL A 67 2.09 -2.36 12.56
C VAL A 67 1.86 -1.94 14.01
N VAL A 68 0.90 -2.59 14.66
CA VAL A 68 0.49 -2.30 16.03
C VAL A 68 0.83 -3.50 16.92
N PRO A 69 1.61 -3.30 18.00
CA PRO A 69 1.86 -4.36 18.97
C PRO A 69 0.57 -4.67 19.74
N LYS A 70 0.34 -5.96 20.02
CA LYS A 70 -0.73 -6.45 20.89
C LYS A 70 -0.21 -6.76 22.29
N ASP A 71 -1.13 -6.80 23.25
CA ASP A 71 -0.84 -7.14 24.64
C ASP A 71 -0.25 -8.55 24.81
N ASP A 72 -0.52 -9.46 23.88
CA ASP A 72 0.01 -10.84 23.86
C ASP A 72 1.43 -10.95 23.26
N GLY A 73 2.04 -9.82 22.88
CA GLY A 73 3.37 -9.76 22.27
C GLY A 73 3.38 -10.06 20.76
N SER A 74 2.25 -10.38 20.15
CA SER A 74 2.12 -10.45 18.69
C SER A 74 1.97 -9.06 18.06
N THR A 75 2.10 -8.98 16.74
CA THR A 75 1.84 -7.75 15.99
C THR A 75 0.63 -7.91 15.09
N GLU A 76 -0.19 -6.88 15.01
CA GLU A 76 -1.23 -6.73 14.00
C GLU A 76 -0.77 -5.76 12.93
N VAL A 77 -1.08 -6.05 11.68
CA VAL A 77 -0.92 -5.07 10.59
C VAL A 77 -2.29 -4.56 10.22
N GLN A 78 -2.56 -3.32 10.56
CA GLN A 78 -3.78 -2.61 10.18
C GLN A 78 -3.58 -2.03 8.77
N GLN A 79 -4.55 -2.28 7.89
CA GLN A 79 -4.57 -1.79 6.52
C GLN A 79 -5.71 -0.80 6.35
N TYR A 80 -5.37 0.43 5.96
CA TYR A 80 -6.30 1.49 5.61
C TYR A 80 -6.17 1.77 4.11
N SER A 81 -7.28 1.97 3.41
CA SER A 81 -7.28 2.12 1.95
C SER A 81 -7.88 3.46 1.56
N PHE A 82 -7.26 4.12 0.59
CA PHE A 82 -7.64 5.44 0.14
C PHE A 82 -7.57 5.50 -1.38
N PHE A 83 -8.41 6.32 -2.01
CA PHE A 83 -8.29 6.62 -3.43
C PHE A 83 -7.78 8.04 -3.65
N CYS A 84 -7.05 8.25 -4.73
CA CYS A 84 -6.61 9.55 -5.18
C CYS A 84 -7.73 10.23 -5.99
N GLY A 85 -8.20 11.39 -5.53
CA GLY A 85 -9.25 12.18 -6.19
C GLY A 85 -8.73 12.98 -7.39
N ASN A 86 -9.63 13.68 -8.09
CA ASN A 86 -9.31 14.64 -9.15
C ASN A 86 -8.39 14.07 -10.26
N GLN A 87 -8.60 12.81 -10.66
CA GLN A 87 -7.82 12.13 -11.71
C GLN A 87 -6.31 12.02 -11.41
N THR A 88 -5.93 12.08 -10.14
CA THR A 88 -4.55 11.88 -9.70
C THR A 88 -4.26 10.41 -9.42
N VAL A 89 -2.97 10.06 -9.33
CA VAL A 89 -2.49 8.74 -8.95
C VAL A 89 -1.52 8.88 -7.77
N PHE A 90 -1.43 7.86 -6.95
CA PHE A 90 -0.51 7.83 -5.83
C PHE A 90 0.93 7.72 -6.34
N ASN A 91 1.70 8.77 -6.07
CA ASN A 91 3.12 8.82 -6.38
C ASN A 91 3.91 8.25 -5.21
N GLN A 92 4.38 7.02 -5.36
CA GLN A 92 5.15 6.35 -4.30
C GLN A 92 6.46 7.07 -3.96
N PHE A 93 7.04 7.83 -4.91
CA PHE A 93 8.20 8.65 -4.63
C PHE A 93 7.87 9.76 -3.63
N SER A 94 6.84 10.57 -3.87
CA SER A 94 6.48 11.68 -2.96
C SER A 94 5.59 11.27 -1.79
N LEU A 95 5.09 10.04 -1.75
CA LEU A 95 4.09 9.54 -0.80
C LEU A 95 2.79 10.37 -0.79
N THR A 96 2.42 10.93 -1.95
CA THR A 96 1.24 11.78 -2.12
C THR A 96 0.53 11.48 -3.43
N CYS A 97 -0.73 11.89 -3.56
CA CYS A 97 -1.41 11.88 -4.84
C CYS A 97 -0.88 13.01 -5.73
N ALA A 98 -0.54 12.70 -6.98
CA ALA A 98 -0.03 13.64 -7.97
C ALA A 98 -0.65 13.37 -9.34
N PHE A 99 -0.57 14.34 -10.24
CA PHE A 99 -0.95 14.09 -11.64
C PHE A 99 -0.03 13.02 -12.25
N PRO A 100 -0.53 12.17 -13.16
CA PRO A 100 0.28 11.10 -13.76
C PRO A 100 1.59 11.58 -14.40
N GLU A 101 1.63 12.78 -14.95
CA GLU A 101 2.83 13.41 -15.51
C GLU A 101 3.88 13.82 -14.47
N ASP A 102 3.47 13.99 -13.21
CA ASP A 102 4.30 14.37 -12.06
C ASP A 102 4.67 13.19 -11.16
N ALA A 103 4.04 12.03 -11.38
CA ALA A 103 4.26 10.82 -10.61
C ALA A 103 5.30 9.92 -11.28
N VAL A 104 6.00 9.11 -10.48
CA VAL A 104 6.68 7.94 -11.06
C VAL A 104 5.62 6.99 -11.65
N PRO A 105 5.92 6.27 -12.75
CA PRO A 105 4.97 5.35 -13.34
C PRO A 105 4.50 4.31 -12.32
N CYS A 106 3.20 4.01 -12.27
CA CYS A 106 2.63 3.15 -11.24
C CYS A 106 3.35 1.79 -11.10
N ARG A 107 3.74 1.19 -12.22
CA ARG A 107 4.51 -0.08 -12.24
C ARG A 107 5.89 0.00 -11.57
N SER A 108 6.47 1.21 -11.49
CA SER A 108 7.76 1.49 -10.86
C SER A 108 7.59 1.89 -9.39
N SER A 109 6.36 2.08 -8.90
CA SER A 109 6.11 2.40 -7.49
C SER A 109 6.82 1.44 -6.52
N PRO A 110 6.80 0.11 -6.70
CA PRO A 110 7.48 -0.81 -5.77
C PRO A 110 8.97 -0.50 -5.55
N ASP A 111 9.66 0.06 -6.55
CA ASP A 111 11.08 0.43 -6.45
C ASP A 111 11.34 1.55 -5.43
N PHE A 112 10.30 2.26 -5.01
CA PHE A 112 10.35 3.37 -4.05
C PHE A 112 9.76 3.01 -2.67
N PHE A 113 9.36 1.75 -2.42
CA PHE A 113 8.80 1.34 -1.12
C PHE A 113 9.79 1.50 0.04
N TYR A 114 11.09 1.59 -0.23
CA TYR A 114 12.12 1.86 0.79
C TYR A 114 11.99 3.26 1.40
N LEU A 115 11.36 4.22 0.73
CA LEU A 115 11.14 5.56 1.27
C LEU A 115 10.26 5.56 2.52
N ASN A 116 9.44 4.52 2.70
CA ASN A 116 8.68 4.32 3.92
C ASN A 116 9.56 4.17 5.17
N ASP A 117 10.81 3.68 5.03
CA ASP A 117 11.74 3.60 6.16
C ASP A 117 12.13 4.98 6.70
N LYS A 118 12.07 6.02 5.87
CA LYS A 118 12.46 7.38 6.22
C LYS A 118 11.36 8.14 6.97
N ILE A 119 10.13 7.62 7.00
CA ILE A 119 8.99 8.27 7.66
C ILE A 119 9.20 8.30 9.17
N GLY A 120 9.01 9.47 9.79
CA GLY A 120 9.10 9.66 11.24
C GLY A 120 10.53 9.77 11.78
N GLN A 121 11.55 9.81 10.91
CA GLN A 121 12.93 10.04 11.31
C GLN A 121 13.25 11.54 11.31
N GLU A 122 13.48 12.13 12.49
CA GLU A 122 13.65 13.59 12.66
C GLU A 122 14.84 14.20 11.88
N LYS A 123 15.89 13.42 11.63
CA LYS A 123 17.15 13.91 11.02
C LYS A 123 17.36 13.43 9.59
N VAL A 124 16.34 12.83 8.98
CA VAL A 124 16.44 12.24 7.64
C VAL A 124 15.44 12.94 6.75
N PHE A 125 15.92 13.52 5.65
CA PHE A 125 15.05 14.01 4.59
C PHE A 125 14.42 12.82 3.88
N LEU A 126 13.13 12.95 3.51
CA LEU A 126 12.43 11.91 2.76
C LEU A 126 13.14 11.59 1.44
N HIS A 127 13.67 12.61 0.77
CA HIS A 127 14.44 12.46 -0.47
C HIS A 127 15.83 13.06 -0.32
N ASP A 128 16.83 12.29 -0.74
CA ASP A 128 18.19 12.76 -0.99
C ASP A 128 18.47 12.85 -2.51
N ASP A 129 19.65 13.34 -2.87
CA ASP A 129 20.06 13.52 -4.27
C ASP A 129 20.00 12.20 -5.07
N SER A 130 20.24 11.06 -4.41
CA SER A 130 20.21 9.75 -5.06
C SER A 130 18.77 9.29 -5.34
N ASP A 131 17.84 9.58 -4.42
CA ASP A 131 16.42 9.31 -4.62
C ASP A 131 15.87 10.15 -5.79
N VAL A 132 16.25 11.44 -5.84
CA VAL A 132 15.87 12.37 -6.90
C VAL A 132 16.44 11.90 -8.24
N ALA A 133 17.72 11.52 -8.29
CA ALA A 133 18.37 11.02 -9.50
C ALA A 133 17.71 9.73 -10.02
N ARG A 134 17.14 8.90 -9.15
CA ARG A 134 16.36 7.71 -9.53
C ARG A 134 14.97 8.07 -10.08
N ALA A 135 14.30 9.06 -9.49
CA ALA A 135 12.93 9.42 -9.85
C ALA A 135 12.84 10.28 -11.12
N ILE A 136 13.71 11.29 -11.28
CA ILE A 136 13.70 12.22 -12.43
C ILE A 136 13.58 11.51 -13.79
N PRO A 137 14.39 10.48 -14.13
CA PRO A 137 14.33 9.85 -15.44
C PRO A 137 13.04 9.05 -15.65
N LEU A 138 12.24 8.78 -14.61
CA LEU A 138 10.98 8.05 -14.70
C LEU A 138 9.76 8.97 -14.83
N ILE A 139 9.84 10.19 -14.29
CA ILE A 139 8.71 11.13 -14.24
C ILE A 139 8.47 11.72 -15.64
N PRO A 140 7.28 11.53 -16.24
CA PRO A 140 7.02 11.93 -17.62
C PRO A 140 7.24 13.42 -17.91
N ARG A 141 6.92 14.32 -16.96
CA ARG A 141 7.09 15.76 -17.13
C ARG A 141 8.55 16.14 -17.42
N TYR A 142 9.53 15.49 -16.77
CA TYR A 142 10.94 15.80 -16.98
C TYR A 142 11.50 15.19 -18.27
N GLN A 143 10.94 14.07 -18.73
CA GLN A 143 11.30 13.48 -20.03
C GLN A 143 10.84 14.38 -21.20
N GLN A 144 9.65 14.98 -21.09
CA GLN A 144 9.11 15.85 -22.14
C GLN A 144 9.81 17.22 -22.19
N ALA A 145 10.29 17.73 -21.04
CA ALA A 145 11.07 18.95 -20.98
C ALA A 145 12.44 18.80 -21.65
N ALA A 146 13.10 17.64 -21.50
CA ALA A 146 14.38 17.33 -22.13
C ALA A 146 14.31 17.26 -23.67
N PHE A 147 13.13 17.05 -24.25
CA PHE A 147 12.91 17.00 -25.71
C PHE A 147 12.62 18.37 -26.35
N LYS A 148 12.44 19.42 -25.54
CA LYS A 148 12.15 20.79 -25.98
C LYS A 148 13.33 21.76 -25.84
N ALA A 149 14.50 21.27 -25.42
CA ALA A 149 15.74 22.04 -25.29
C ALA A 149 16.70 21.77 -26.46
#